data_AF-A0A975HYE9-F1
#
_entry.id   AF-A0A975HYE9-F1
#
_cell.length_a   1.000
_cell.length_b   1.000
_cell.length_c   1.000
_cell.angle_alpha   90.00
_cell.angle_beta   90.00
_cell.angle_gamma   90.00
#
_symmetry.space_group_name_H-M   'P 1'
#
loop_
_entity.id
_entity.type
_entity.pdbx_description
1 polymer ?
#
loop_
_entity_poly.entity_id
_entity_poly.type
_entity_poly.pdbx_seq_one_letter_code
_entity_poly.pdbx_strand_id
1 'polypeptide(L)'
;MDRLYKPHFLQHVKQAMANRFPDFVQHSVPRDHPQRELFSGDLLYRAPVSTCATVWLRWVPGPGVERYFNVYLGWSPAPNHLPQHHTQDFRLYSLSAPSPEFAAASLDLEQIEGKAAIGGITIPSPWDQILTVKAAAPRREQQAIQNKAFAEAQTLSDADRASAVATTIDDVCKRVQAQLPAFTDHLRAIRHGA
;
A
#
# COMPACT_ATOMS: atom_id res chain seq x y z
N MET A 1 9.21 2.34 19.83
CA MET A 1 8.29 1.34 19.24
C MET A 1 8.76 1.03 17.83
N ASP A 2 8.60 -0.23 17.41
CA ASP A 2 9.33 -0.97 16.37
C ASP A 2 9.70 -0.19 15.09
N ARG A 3 10.97 0.27 15.03
CA ARG A 3 11.65 0.68 13.78
C ARG A 3 12.33 -0.48 13.04
N LEU A 4 11.92 -1.70 13.36
CA LEU A 4 12.62 -2.92 12.99
C LEU A 4 12.04 -3.59 11.74
N TYR A 5 10.86 -3.19 11.27
CA TYR A 5 10.22 -3.80 10.09
C TYR A 5 10.42 -3.00 8.81
N LYS A 6 10.61 -1.67 8.89
CA LYS A 6 10.75 -0.79 7.73
C LYS A 6 12.00 -1.05 6.91
N PRO A 7 13.19 -1.33 7.47
CA PRO A 7 14.34 -1.68 6.65
C PRO A 7 14.04 -2.90 5.76
N HIS A 8 13.48 -3.95 6.36
CA HIS A 8 13.05 -5.17 5.65
C HIS A 8 11.94 -4.89 4.65
N PHE A 9 10.95 -4.09 5.02
CA PHE A 9 9.85 -3.70 4.13
C PHE A 9 10.37 -2.97 2.88
N LEU A 10 11.18 -1.93 3.06
CA LEU A 10 11.71 -1.16 1.94
C LEU A 10 12.58 -2.01 1.03
N GLN A 11 13.39 -2.91 1.61
CA GLN A 11 14.22 -3.84 0.87
C GLN A 11 13.35 -4.82 0.05
N HIS A 12 12.38 -5.48 0.69
CA HIS A 12 11.55 -6.49 0.04
C HIS A 12 10.58 -5.90 -0.98
N VAL A 13 10.03 -4.70 -0.77
CA VAL A 13 9.22 -4.02 -1.80
C VAL A 13 10.07 -3.74 -3.04
N LYS A 14 11.28 -3.20 -2.88
CA LYS A 14 12.18 -2.94 -4.03
C LYS A 14 12.53 -4.22 -4.78
N GLN A 15 12.89 -5.29 -4.06
CA GLN A 15 13.19 -6.59 -4.66
C GLN A 15 11.97 -7.18 -5.39
N ALA A 16 10.79 -7.13 -4.76
CA ALA A 16 9.56 -7.65 -5.35
C ALA A 16 9.16 -6.86 -6.61
N MET A 17 9.26 -5.53 -6.58
CA MET A 17 8.98 -4.68 -7.74
C MET A 17 9.91 -5.00 -8.92
N ALA A 18 11.22 -5.10 -8.66
CA ALA A 18 12.20 -5.44 -9.70
C ALA A 18 11.96 -6.84 -10.30
N ASN A 19 11.57 -7.81 -9.49
CA ASN A 19 11.42 -9.20 -9.94
C ASN A 19 10.06 -9.50 -10.60
N ARG A 20 8.98 -8.83 -10.16
CA ARG A 20 7.60 -9.20 -10.54
C ARG A 20 6.90 -8.19 -11.43
N PHE A 21 7.37 -6.95 -11.41
CA PHE A 21 6.78 -5.84 -12.14
C PHE A 21 7.88 -5.08 -12.91
N PRO A 22 8.61 -5.74 -13.83
CA PRO A 22 9.79 -5.15 -14.47
C PRO A 22 9.47 -3.87 -15.28
N ASP A 23 8.23 -3.72 -15.76
CA ASP A 23 7.78 -2.52 -16.49
C ASP A 23 7.56 -1.30 -15.58
N PHE A 24 7.51 -1.53 -14.26
CA PHE A 24 7.30 -0.48 -13.26
C PHE A 24 8.62 0.10 -12.79
N VAL A 25 8.90 1.34 -13.20
CA VAL A 25 10.10 2.07 -12.81
C VAL A 25 9.81 2.95 -11.61
N GLN A 26 10.71 2.94 -10.62
CA GLN A 26 10.58 3.81 -9.45
C GLN A 26 10.63 5.29 -9.87
N HIS A 27 9.68 6.08 -9.38
CA HIS A 27 9.54 7.49 -9.69
C HIS A 27 9.68 8.34 -8.43
N SER A 28 10.48 9.40 -8.50
CA SER A 28 10.57 10.41 -7.45
C SER A 28 9.74 11.63 -7.84
N VAL A 29 8.92 12.11 -6.90
CA VAL A 29 8.13 13.33 -7.10
C VAL A 29 9.06 14.54 -7.28
N PRO A 30 8.88 15.36 -8.33
CA PRO A 30 9.68 16.56 -8.56
C PRO A 30 9.70 17.50 -7.35
N ARG A 31 10.82 18.19 -7.14
CA ARG A 31 11.04 18.99 -5.93
C ARG A 31 10.09 20.17 -5.80
N ASP A 32 9.70 20.71 -6.94
CA ASP A 32 8.82 21.85 -7.18
C ASP A 32 7.34 21.46 -7.35
N HIS A 33 7.01 20.16 -7.27
CA HIS A 33 5.63 19.72 -7.39
C HIS A 33 4.79 20.23 -6.19
N PRO A 34 3.64 20.90 -6.41
CA PRO A 34 2.88 21.57 -5.35
C PRO A 34 2.37 20.63 -4.25
N GLN A 35 2.24 19.35 -4.56
CA GLN A 35 1.72 18.32 -3.66
C GLN A 35 2.77 17.29 -3.25
N ARG A 36 4.06 17.60 -3.41
CA ARG A 36 5.15 16.68 -3.08
C ARG A 36 5.06 16.10 -1.67
N GLU A 37 4.63 16.90 -0.71
CA GLU A 37 4.53 16.50 0.70
C GLU A 37 3.55 15.34 0.91
N LEU A 38 2.52 15.19 0.06
CA LEU A 38 1.56 14.09 0.13
C LEU A 38 2.18 12.72 -0.16
N PHE A 39 3.34 12.69 -0.80
CA PHE A 39 4.06 11.47 -1.19
C PHE A 39 5.34 11.26 -0.37
N SER A 40 5.51 12.03 0.70
CA SER A 40 6.70 11.96 1.54
C SER A 40 6.78 10.61 2.24
N GLY A 41 7.83 9.84 1.94
CA GLY A 41 8.05 8.51 2.51
C GLY A 41 7.48 7.34 1.71
N ASP A 42 6.77 7.62 0.61
CA ASP A 42 6.17 6.60 -0.25
C ASP A 42 7.18 6.02 -1.24
N LEU A 43 6.90 4.79 -1.68
CA LEU A 43 7.54 4.22 -2.86
C LEU A 43 6.57 4.27 -4.03
N LEU A 44 6.81 5.20 -4.97
CA LEU A 44 6.04 5.32 -6.20
C LEU A 44 6.75 4.59 -7.32
N TYR A 45 6.01 3.77 -8.03
CA TYR A 45 6.43 3.15 -9.27
C TYR A 45 5.42 3.46 -10.36
N ARG A 46 5.90 3.57 -11.60
CA ARG A 46 5.04 3.86 -12.74
C ARG A 46 5.38 2.99 -13.93
N ALA A 47 4.36 2.62 -14.69
CA ALA A 47 4.48 1.95 -15.98
C ALA A 47 3.63 2.69 -17.02
N PRO A 48 4.22 3.16 -18.14
CA PRO A 48 3.44 3.73 -19.23
C PRO A 48 2.61 2.63 -19.90
N VAL A 49 1.30 2.87 -20.06
CA VAL A 49 0.39 1.94 -20.76
C VAL A 49 0.09 2.44 -22.17
N SER A 50 -0.01 3.76 -22.34
CA SER A 50 -0.15 4.41 -23.63
C SER A 50 0.44 5.82 -23.58
N THR A 51 0.38 6.54 -24.71
CA THR A 51 0.75 7.96 -24.79
C THR A 51 -0.06 8.87 -23.86
N CYS A 52 -1.26 8.42 -23.45
CA CYS A 52 -2.19 9.18 -22.64
C CYS A 52 -2.58 8.46 -21.34
N ALA A 53 -1.82 7.44 -20.93
CA ALA A 53 -2.10 6.69 -19.70
C ALA A 53 -0.81 6.15 -19.08
N THR A 54 -0.59 6.50 -17.83
CA THR A 54 0.47 5.94 -16.98
C THR A 54 -0.20 5.28 -15.78
N VAL A 55 0.11 4.00 -15.54
CA VAL A 55 -0.31 3.29 -14.33
C VAL A 55 0.73 3.52 -13.24
N TRP A 56 0.25 3.63 -12.02
CA TRP A 56 1.04 3.86 -10.82
C TRP A 56 0.78 2.78 -9.79
N LEU A 57 1.85 2.31 -9.16
CA LEU A 57 1.80 1.53 -7.93
C LEU A 57 2.46 2.34 -6.83
N ARG A 58 1.68 2.70 -5.81
CA ARG A 58 2.12 3.53 -4.69
C ARG A 58 2.06 2.71 -3.42
N TRP A 59 3.21 2.51 -2.78
CA TRP A 59 3.33 1.86 -1.48
C TRP A 59 3.52 2.93 -0.41
N VAL A 60 2.64 2.95 0.59
CA VAL A 60 2.59 3.97 1.63
C VAL A 60 2.84 3.32 2.98
N PRO A 61 4.06 3.41 3.53
CA PRO A 61 4.35 2.93 4.89
C PRO A 61 3.53 3.72 5.92
N GLY A 62 2.97 3.03 6.91
CA GLY A 62 2.23 3.66 8.00
C GLY A 62 3.12 4.52 8.92
N PRO A 63 2.55 5.57 9.55
CA PRO A 63 3.28 6.41 10.49
C PRO A 63 3.57 5.66 11.80
N GLY A 64 4.82 5.69 12.25
CA GLY A 64 5.22 5.28 13.61
C GLY A 64 5.12 3.78 13.95
N VAL A 65 4.51 2.96 13.08
CA VAL A 65 4.39 1.52 13.25
C VAL A 65 4.60 0.85 11.90
N GLU A 66 5.80 0.32 11.71
CA GLU A 66 6.30 -0.15 10.41
C GLU A 66 5.73 -1.50 9.94
N ARG A 67 4.69 -1.99 10.65
CA ARG A 67 3.93 -3.17 10.27
C ARG A 67 2.70 -2.83 9.44
N TYR A 68 2.26 -1.58 9.42
CA TYR A 68 1.10 -1.15 8.64
C TYR A 68 1.57 -0.46 7.36
N PHE A 69 0.93 -0.76 6.24
CA PHE A 69 1.14 -0.03 5.00
C PHE A 69 -0.09 -0.13 4.10
N ASN A 70 -0.23 0.83 3.18
CA ASN A 70 -1.25 0.78 2.12
C ASN A 70 -0.58 0.58 0.78
N VAL A 71 -1.32 -0.02 -0.16
CA VAL A 71 -0.92 -0.11 -1.56
C VAL A 71 -2.05 0.41 -2.43
N TYR A 72 -1.70 1.35 -3.30
CA TYR A 72 -2.64 1.95 -4.23
C TYR A 72 -2.24 1.61 -5.66
N LEU A 73 -3.22 1.21 -6.45
CA LEU A 73 -3.12 1.09 -7.90
C LEU A 73 -3.83 2.28 -8.53
N GLY A 74 -3.11 3.13 -9.24
CA GLY A 74 -3.67 4.34 -9.84
C GLY A 74 -3.30 4.52 -11.29
N TRP A 75 -3.86 5.55 -11.91
CA TRP A 75 -3.50 5.97 -13.25
C TRP A 75 -3.48 7.49 -13.36
N SER A 76 -2.81 7.99 -14.38
CA SER A 76 -2.84 9.39 -14.78
C SER A 76 -2.70 9.55 -16.30
N PRO A 77 -3.03 10.71 -16.92
CA PRO A 77 -3.03 10.82 -18.36
C PRO A 77 -1.60 11.02 -18.91
N ALA A 78 -0.65 11.38 -18.05
CA ALA A 78 0.75 11.55 -18.41
C ALA A 78 1.65 11.30 -17.19
N PRO A 79 2.93 10.93 -17.41
CA PRO A 79 3.82 10.51 -16.32
C PRO A 79 4.17 11.59 -15.30
N ASN A 80 3.87 12.86 -15.59
CA ASN A 80 4.05 14.01 -14.71
C ASN A 80 2.83 14.32 -13.83
N HIS A 81 1.70 13.70 -14.10
CA HIS A 81 0.50 13.82 -13.26
C HIS A 81 0.53 12.71 -12.22
N LEU A 82 0.62 13.06 -10.95
CA LEU A 82 0.66 12.08 -9.86
C LEU A 82 -0.75 11.54 -9.59
N PRO A 83 -0.89 10.23 -9.28
CA PRO A 83 -2.16 9.66 -8.85
C PRO A 83 -2.50 10.22 -7.47
N GLN A 84 -3.71 10.74 -7.29
CA GLN A 84 -4.14 11.31 -6.02
C GLN A 84 -5.29 10.54 -5.40
N HIS A 85 -5.19 10.37 -4.09
CA HIS A 85 -6.25 9.91 -3.21
C HIS A 85 -6.48 11.05 -2.22
N HIS A 86 -7.59 11.78 -2.33
CA HIS A 86 -7.85 12.90 -1.42
C HIS A 86 -8.12 12.36 -0.01
N THR A 87 -7.26 12.71 0.95
CA THR A 87 -7.37 12.28 2.36
C THR A 87 -8.48 12.98 3.14
N GLN A 88 -9.19 13.94 2.54
CA GLN A 88 -10.24 14.72 3.20
C GLN A 88 -11.63 14.55 2.58
N ASP A 89 -11.80 13.61 1.64
CA ASP A 89 -13.13 13.31 1.11
C ASP A 89 -13.57 11.89 1.50
N PHE A 90 -14.33 11.81 2.59
CA PHE A 90 -15.01 10.58 3.02
C PHE A 90 -16.25 10.27 2.16
N ARG A 91 -16.50 11.04 1.09
CA ARG A 91 -17.58 10.79 0.13
C ARG A 91 -16.96 10.33 -1.20
N LEU A 92 -16.82 9.01 -1.32
CA LEU A 92 -17.14 8.29 -2.55
C LEU A 92 -16.54 8.86 -3.84
N TYR A 93 -15.21 8.79 -3.95
CA TYR A 93 -14.63 8.26 -5.19
C TYR A 93 -13.70 7.11 -4.84
N SER A 94 -14.27 6.10 -4.19
CA SER A 94 -13.91 4.70 -4.41
C SER A 94 -14.24 4.38 -5.86
N LEU A 95 -13.46 4.92 -6.78
CA LEU A 95 -13.48 4.40 -8.13
C LEU A 95 -13.14 2.91 -7.98
N SER A 96 -13.86 2.05 -8.71
CA SER A 96 -13.54 0.61 -8.75
C SER A 96 -12.59 0.29 -9.90
N ALA A 97 -12.35 1.29 -10.75
CA ALA A 97 -11.56 1.23 -11.97
C ALA A 97 -11.08 2.66 -12.33
N PRO A 98 -10.14 2.83 -13.26
CA PRO A 98 -9.84 4.14 -13.83
C PRO A 98 -11.12 4.86 -14.32
N SER A 99 -11.18 6.19 -14.24
CA SER A 99 -12.31 6.97 -14.77
C SER A 99 -11.83 8.09 -15.67
N PRO A 100 -12.27 8.17 -16.94
CA PRO A 100 -11.81 9.19 -17.89
C PRO A 100 -12.14 10.63 -17.45
N GLU A 101 -13.15 10.81 -16.59
CA GLU A 101 -13.51 12.13 -16.04
C GLU A 101 -12.47 12.67 -15.07
N PHE A 102 -11.69 11.78 -14.44
CA PHE A 102 -10.67 12.13 -13.46
C PHE A 102 -9.30 11.77 -14.00
N ALA A 103 -8.65 12.78 -14.57
CA ALA A 103 -7.30 12.68 -15.14
C ALA A 103 -6.36 11.84 -14.26
N ALA A 104 -6.38 12.00 -12.93
CA ALA A 104 -5.69 11.14 -11.99
C ALA A 104 -6.69 10.39 -11.09
N ALA A 105 -6.68 9.06 -11.10
CA ALA A 105 -7.48 8.23 -10.19
C ALA A 105 -6.64 7.16 -9.49
N SER A 106 -7.08 6.72 -8.32
CA SER A 106 -6.43 5.64 -7.56
C SER A 106 -7.45 4.70 -6.91
N LEU A 107 -7.09 3.42 -6.82
CA LEU A 107 -7.79 2.34 -6.14
C LEU A 107 -6.96 1.88 -4.96
N ASP A 108 -7.60 1.62 -3.83
CA ASP A 108 -6.99 0.93 -2.69
C ASP A 108 -7.07 -0.59 -2.90
N LEU A 109 -5.95 -1.30 -2.72
CA LEU A 109 -5.92 -2.76 -2.89
C LEU A 109 -6.85 -3.48 -1.91
N GLU A 110 -7.07 -2.94 -0.71
CA GLU A 110 -8.00 -3.55 0.26
C GLU A 110 -9.46 -3.45 -0.18
N GLN A 111 -9.83 -2.31 -0.79
CA GLN A 111 -11.14 -2.14 -1.38
C GLN A 111 -11.38 -3.19 -2.47
N ILE A 112 -10.36 -3.48 -3.29
CA ILE A 112 -10.43 -4.54 -4.32
C ILE A 112 -10.59 -5.92 -3.69
N GLU A 113 -9.99 -6.16 -2.53
CA GLU A 113 -10.18 -7.39 -1.75
C GLU A 113 -11.56 -7.47 -1.04
N GLY A 114 -12.44 -6.49 -1.26
CA GLY A 114 -13.76 -6.44 -0.63
C GLY A 114 -13.73 -6.08 0.86
N LYS A 115 -12.62 -5.54 1.36
CA LYS A 115 -12.53 -5.03 2.73
C LYS A 115 -12.98 -3.57 2.75
N ALA A 116 -13.83 -3.21 3.71
CA ALA A 116 -14.22 -1.82 3.91
C ALA A 116 -12.97 -0.96 4.17
N ALA A 117 -12.87 0.21 3.54
CA ALA A 117 -11.69 1.08 3.50
C ALA A 117 -11.40 1.80 4.83
N ILE A 118 -11.27 1.06 5.93
CA ILE A 118 -10.93 1.58 7.26
C ILE A 118 -9.67 0.84 7.77
N GLY A 119 -8.51 1.21 7.23
CA GLY A 119 -7.18 0.86 7.76
C GLY A 119 -6.49 -0.37 7.15
N GLY A 120 -5.21 -0.18 6.76
CA GLY A 120 -4.40 -0.95 5.80
C GLY A 120 -3.64 -2.22 6.21
N ILE A 121 -2.99 -2.81 5.19
CA ILE A 121 -2.29 -4.10 5.22
C ILE A 121 -1.33 -4.14 6.39
N THR A 122 -1.50 -5.18 7.21
CA THR A 122 -0.74 -5.37 8.45
C THR A 122 0.19 -6.59 8.31
N ILE A 123 1.48 -6.37 8.55
CA ILE A 123 2.46 -7.45 8.71
C ILE A 123 2.17 -8.15 10.04
N PRO A 124 1.92 -9.47 10.04
CA PRO A 124 1.63 -10.22 11.25
C PRO A 124 2.73 -10.05 12.31
N SER A 125 2.32 -9.82 13.56
CA SER A 125 3.27 -9.65 14.67
C SER A 125 2.62 -9.98 16.02
N PRO A 126 3.41 -10.21 17.08
CA PRO A 126 2.88 -10.48 18.42
C PRO A 126 1.91 -9.41 18.96
N TRP A 127 2.01 -8.17 18.48
CA TRP A 127 1.11 -7.07 18.82
C TRP A 127 -0.35 -7.30 18.38
N ASP A 128 -0.61 -8.22 17.45
CA ASP A 128 -1.97 -8.58 17.02
C ASP A 128 -2.79 -9.19 18.17
N GLN A 129 -2.12 -9.75 19.17
CA GLN A 129 -2.77 -10.24 20.39
C GLN A 129 -3.54 -9.13 21.13
N ILE A 130 -3.09 -7.87 21.07
CA ILE A 130 -3.81 -6.75 21.70
C ILE A 130 -5.18 -6.53 21.04
N LEU A 131 -5.28 -6.74 19.73
CA LEU A 131 -6.52 -6.54 18.97
C LEU A 131 -7.57 -7.61 19.27
N THR A 132 -7.15 -8.77 19.82
CA THR A 132 -8.05 -9.84 20.25
C THR A 132 -8.75 -9.54 21.57
N VAL A 133 -8.27 -8.55 22.32
CA VAL A 133 -8.84 -8.15 23.61
C VAL A 133 -10.04 -7.25 23.38
N LYS A 134 -11.19 -7.63 23.95
CA LYS A 134 -12.38 -6.77 23.91
C LYS A 134 -12.07 -5.44 24.59
N ALA A 135 -12.54 -4.33 24.01
CA ALA A 135 -12.35 -2.99 24.58
C ALA A 135 -12.86 -2.88 26.04
N ALA A 136 -13.90 -3.66 26.39
CA ALA A 136 -14.47 -3.71 27.74
C ALA A 136 -13.75 -4.68 28.71
N ALA A 137 -12.66 -5.33 28.30
CA ALA A 137 -11.92 -6.24 29.17
C ALA A 137 -11.33 -5.51 30.39
N PRO A 138 -11.20 -6.18 31.55
CA PRO A 138 -10.57 -5.60 32.73
C PRO A 138 -9.14 -5.10 32.44
N ARG A 139 -8.76 -3.97 33.06
CA ARG A 139 -7.41 -3.38 32.89
C ARG A 139 -6.25 -4.36 33.14
N ARG A 140 -6.42 -5.28 34.10
CA ARG A 140 -5.41 -6.32 34.40
C ARG A 140 -5.18 -7.27 33.22
N GLU A 141 -6.26 -7.64 32.52
CA GLU A 141 -6.20 -8.51 31.34
C GLU A 141 -5.54 -7.78 30.15
N GLN A 142 -5.94 -6.53 29.91
CA GLN A 142 -5.32 -5.68 28.90
C GLN A 142 -3.82 -5.53 29.14
N GLN A 143 -3.40 -5.25 30.38
CA GLN A 143 -1.99 -5.11 30.74
C GLN A 143 -1.22 -6.43 30.61
N ALA A 144 -1.81 -7.56 31.00
CA ALA A 144 -1.16 -8.87 30.88
C ALA A 144 -0.88 -9.20 29.40
N ILE A 145 -1.83 -8.94 28.51
CA ILE A 145 -1.69 -9.20 27.08
C ILE A 145 -0.70 -8.22 26.43
N GLN A 146 -0.70 -6.95 26.83
CA GLN A 146 0.31 -5.99 26.39
C GLN A 146 1.73 -6.43 26.81
N ASN A 147 1.91 -6.86 28.06
CA ASN A 147 3.21 -7.32 28.55
C ASN A 147 3.68 -8.58 27.84
N LYS A 148 2.76 -9.53 27.57
CA LYS A 148 3.05 -10.75 26.82
C LYS A 148 3.46 -10.43 25.37
N ALA A 149 2.66 -9.64 24.66
CA ALA A 149 2.95 -9.23 23.29
C ALA A 149 4.30 -8.50 23.18
N PHE A 150 4.60 -7.64 24.16
CA PHE A 150 5.89 -6.95 24.23
C PHE A 150 7.06 -7.91 24.44
N ALA A 151 6.95 -8.85 25.39
CA ALA A 151 7.98 -9.85 25.63
C ALA A 151 8.24 -10.72 24.39
N GLU A 152 7.19 -11.22 23.74
CA GLU A 152 7.31 -11.99 22.51
C GLU A 152 7.92 -11.17 21.36
N ALA A 153 7.51 -9.91 21.21
CA ALA A 153 8.08 -9.01 20.21
C ALA A 153 9.59 -8.77 20.43
N GLN A 154 10.05 -8.74 21.68
CA GLN A 154 11.48 -8.65 21.99
C GLN A 154 12.26 -9.92 21.66
N THR A 155 11.62 -11.08 21.69
CA THR A 155 12.26 -12.37 21.35
C THR A 155 12.30 -12.68 19.86
N LEU A 156 11.55 -11.96 19.02
CA LEU A 156 11.57 -12.16 17.57
C LEU A 156 12.95 -11.89 16.98
N SER A 157 13.49 -12.89 16.28
CA SER A 157 14.73 -12.74 15.55
C SER A 157 14.55 -11.82 14.33
N ASP A 158 15.65 -11.28 13.82
CA ASP A 158 15.63 -10.48 12.59
C ASP A 158 15.12 -11.30 11.38
N ALA A 159 15.45 -12.60 11.34
CA ALA A 159 14.99 -13.53 10.32
C ALA A 159 13.46 -13.74 10.36
N ASP A 160 12.87 -13.86 11.55
CA ASP A 160 11.41 -14.00 11.69
C ASP A 160 10.69 -12.74 11.19
N ARG A 161 11.23 -11.56 11.52
CA ARG A 161 10.68 -10.28 11.06
C ARG A 161 10.77 -10.17 9.54
N ALA A 162 11.93 -10.47 8.96
CA ALA A 162 12.13 -10.47 7.51
C ALA A 162 11.18 -11.46 6.82
N SER A 163 11.00 -12.67 7.37
CA SER A 163 10.09 -13.68 6.83
C SER A 163 8.62 -13.23 6.87
N ALA A 164 8.19 -12.58 7.94
CA ALA A 164 6.83 -12.04 8.05
C ALA A 164 6.60 -10.95 6.98
N VAL A 165 7.54 -10.02 6.84
CA VAL A 165 7.51 -8.98 5.81
C VAL A 165 7.47 -9.58 4.40
N ALA A 166 8.35 -10.54 4.11
CA ALA A 166 8.44 -11.18 2.80
C ALA A 166 7.13 -11.87 2.42
N THR A 167 6.53 -12.61 3.36
CA THR A 167 5.23 -13.29 3.15
C THR A 167 4.12 -12.29 2.85
N THR A 168 4.01 -11.22 3.66
CA THR A 168 2.98 -10.20 3.44
C THR A 168 3.16 -9.49 2.10
N ILE A 169 4.38 -9.13 1.71
CA ILE A 169 4.66 -8.48 0.42
C ILE A 169 4.39 -9.43 -0.75
N ASP A 170 4.73 -10.71 -0.61
CA ASP A 170 4.45 -11.75 -1.62
C ASP A 170 2.96 -11.84 -1.92
N ASP A 171 2.13 -11.91 -0.87
CA ASP A 171 0.67 -11.97 -1.02
C ASP A 171 0.08 -10.71 -1.65
N VAL A 172 0.56 -9.53 -1.24
CA VAL A 172 0.17 -8.27 -1.85
C VAL A 172 0.55 -8.22 -3.33
N CYS A 173 1.75 -8.69 -3.68
CA CYS A 173 2.19 -8.75 -5.08
C CYS A 173 1.31 -9.68 -5.92
N LYS A 174 0.92 -10.86 -5.40
CA LYS A 174 -0.01 -11.76 -6.09
C LYS A 174 -1.35 -11.07 -6.37
N ARG A 175 -1.86 -10.30 -5.40
CA ARG A 175 -3.11 -9.55 -5.55
C ARG A 175 -2.98 -8.43 -6.58
N VAL A 176 -1.88 -7.68 -6.56
CA VAL A 176 -1.59 -6.68 -7.59
C VAL A 176 -1.51 -7.34 -8.97
N GLN A 177 -0.81 -8.47 -9.12
CA GLN A 177 -0.71 -9.21 -10.40
C GLN A 177 -2.06 -9.69 -10.92
N ALA A 178 -2.98 -10.06 -10.03
CA ALA A 178 -4.34 -10.46 -10.42
C ALA A 178 -5.19 -9.28 -10.93
N GLN A 179 -4.99 -8.07 -10.39
CA GLN A 179 -5.86 -6.92 -10.64
C GLN A 179 -5.31 -5.98 -11.73
N LEU A 180 -3.98 -5.90 -11.85
CA LEU A 180 -3.30 -5.01 -12.77
C LEU A 180 -3.71 -5.21 -14.25
N PRO A 181 -3.90 -6.44 -14.78
CA PRO A 181 -4.33 -6.63 -16.16
C PRO A 181 -5.70 -6.00 -16.44
N ALA A 182 -6.70 -6.27 -15.60
CA ALA A 182 -8.04 -5.70 -15.77
C ALA A 182 -8.02 -4.16 -15.70
N PHE A 183 -7.25 -3.59 -14.77
CA PHE A 183 -7.05 -2.15 -14.66
C PHE A 183 -6.39 -1.55 -15.90
N THR A 184 -5.36 -2.22 -16.42
CA THR A 184 -4.60 -1.79 -17.61
C THR A 184 -5.43 -1.92 -18.88
N ASP A 185 -6.19 -3.00 -19.04
CA ASP A 185 -7.04 -3.22 -20.22
C ASP A 185 -8.19 -2.23 -20.27
N HIS A 186 -8.75 -1.86 -19.11
CA HIS A 186 -9.72 -0.77 -19.04
C HIS A 186 -9.14 0.56 -19.53
N LEU A 187 -7.91 0.91 -19.12
CA LEU A 187 -7.22 2.12 -19.61
C LEU A 187 -6.98 2.09 -21.12
N ARG A 188 -6.65 0.91 -21.67
CA ARG A 188 -6.50 0.74 -23.12
C ARG A 188 -7.83 0.91 -23.84
N ALA A 189 -8.92 0.38 -23.28
CA ALA A 189 -10.26 0.43 -23.85
C ALA A 189 -10.87 1.84 -23.89
N ILE A 190 -10.60 2.70 -22.88
CA ILE A 190 -11.04 4.11 -22.86
C ILE A 190 -10.65 4.86 -24.15
N ARG A 191 -9.58 4.44 -24.84
CA ARG A 191 -9.13 5.06 -26.09
C ARG A 191 -9.91 4.61 -27.34
N HIS A 192 -10.57 3.47 -27.30
CA HIS A 192 -11.25 2.89 -28.48
C HIS A 192 -12.73 3.27 -28.59
N GLY A 193 -13.26 4.08 -27.65
CA GLY A 193 -14.66 4.45 -27.57
C GLY A 193 -14.92 5.96 -27.42
N ALA A 194 -14.15 6.80 -28.12
CA ALA A 194 -14.41 8.23 -28.27
C ALA A 194 -14.46 8.62 -29.75
#